data_AF-A0A127SMT7-F1
#
_entry.id   AF-A0A127SMT7-F1
#
_cell.length_a   1.000
_cell.length_b   1.000
_cell.length_c   1.000
_cell.angle_alpha   90.00
_cell.angle_beta   90.00
_cell.angle_gamma   90.00
#
_symmetry.space_group_name_H-M   'P 1'
#
loop_
_entity.id
_entity.type
_entity.pdbx_description
1 polymer ?
#
loop_
_entity_poly.entity_id
_entity_poly.type
_entity_poly.pdbx_seq_one_letter_code
_entity_poly.pdbx_strand_id
1 'polypeptide(L)'
;PLIMGSAEVAQAVRSEKLIAMTLALGNRADIAIVGVGAIRQGHSGRIFHSFEDAAVARELQEKGVVGHICGHHIDMHGNHVRTSLCERTISIAPVSRYADRHPYDAMTCEIRG
;
A
#
# COMPACT_ATOMS: atom_id res chain seq x y z
N PRO A 1 -13.49 1.90 -1.12
CA PRO A 1 -12.64 2.05 -2.33
C PRO A 1 -11.15 1.95 -1.97
N LEU A 2 -10.30 1.47 -2.89
CA LEU A 2 -8.86 1.29 -2.63
C LEU A 2 -8.10 2.63 -2.59
N ILE A 3 -8.35 3.50 -3.57
CA ILE A 3 -7.73 4.83 -3.68
C ILE A 3 -8.82 5.89 -3.64
N MET A 4 -8.63 6.93 -2.84
CA MET A 4 -9.51 8.10 -2.81
C MET A 4 -9.10 9.15 -3.84
N GLY A 5 -10.04 10.03 -4.20
CA GLY A 5 -9.79 11.15 -5.11
C GLY A 5 -8.69 12.11 -4.62
N SER A 6 -8.52 12.24 -3.30
CA SER A 6 -7.49 13.11 -2.70
C SER A 6 -7.00 12.58 -1.35
N ALA A 7 -5.90 13.14 -0.85
CA ALA A 7 -5.33 12.78 0.45
C ALA A 7 -6.25 13.21 1.61
N GLU A 8 -6.93 14.36 1.48
CA GLU A 8 -7.86 14.90 2.46
C GLU A 8 -9.07 13.97 2.62
N VAL A 9 -9.66 13.51 1.51
CA VAL A 9 -10.76 12.54 1.53
C VAL A 9 -10.29 11.22 2.13
N ALA A 10 -9.09 10.76 1.78
CA ALA A 10 -8.53 9.55 2.38
C ALA A 10 -8.36 9.68 3.89
N GLN A 11 -7.90 10.83 4.37
CA GLN A 11 -7.74 11.08 5.79
C GLN A 11 -9.09 11.08 6.53
N ALA A 12 -10.12 11.71 5.95
CA ALA A 12 -11.46 11.69 6.52
C ALA A 12 -12.01 10.25 6.59
N VAL A 13 -11.84 9.46 5.52
CA VAL A 13 -12.26 8.06 5.45
C VAL A 13 -11.51 7.21 6.47
N ARG A 14 -10.18 7.37 6.62
CA ARG A 14 -9.39 6.65 7.65
C ARG A 14 -9.81 6.99 9.07
N SER A 15 -10.33 8.19 9.30
CA SER A 15 -10.76 8.66 10.62
C SER A 15 -12.17 8.23 10.99
N GLU A 16 -12.95 7.70 10.04
CA GLU A 16 -14.25 7.09 10.32
C GLU A 16 -14.06 5.87 11.21
N LYS A 17 -14.87 5.76 12.28
CA LYS A 17 -14.66 4.82 13.37
C LYS A 17 -14.64 3.35 12.90
N LEU A 18 -15.62 2.94 12.10
CA LEU A 18 -15.70 1.55 11.62
C LEU A 18 -14.54 1.21 10.69
N ILE A 19 -14.14 2.15 9.83
CA ILE A 19 -13.00 1.98 8.93
C ILE A 19 -11.70 1.87 9.73
N ALA A 20 -11.46 2.80 10.65
CA ALA A 20 -10.28 2.80 11.52
C ALA A 20 -10.16 1.48 12.30
N MET A 21 -11.26 1.01 12.89
CA MET A 21 -11.31 -0.25 13.62
C MET A 21 -11.03 -1.45 12.70
N THR A 22 -11.61 -1.47 11.50
CA THR A 22 -11.41 -2.55 10.53
C THR A 22 -9.95 -2.62 10.07
N LEU A 23 -9.33 -1.48 9.76
CA LEU A 23 -7.92 -1.40 9.40
C LEU A 23 -7.02 -1.83 10.56
N ALA A 24 -7.35 -1.43 11.80
CA ALA A 24 -6.60 -1.84 12.99
C ALA A 24 -6.67 -3.36 13.23
N LEU A 25 -7.83 -3.99 12.99
CA LEU A 25 -7.97 -5.45 13.06
C LEU A 25 -7.15 -6.14 11.97
N GLY A 26 -7.22 -5.67 10.72
CA GLY A 26 -6.42 -6.23 9.63
C GLY A 26 -4.90 -6.12 9.88
N ASN A 27 -4.44 -5.02 10.46
CA ASN A 27 -3.03 -4.81 10.84
C ASN A 27 -2.54 -5.74 11.95
N ARG A 28 -3.44 -6.40 12.68
CA ARG A 28 -3.12 -7.32 13.79
C ARG A 28 -3.38 -8.78 13.43
N ALA A 29 -3.69 -9.09 12.18
CA ALA A 29 -3.92 -10.45 11.75
C ALA A 29 -2.64 -11.29 11.91
N ASP A 30 -2.76 -12.48 12.51
CA ASP A 30 -1.64 -13.42 12.63
C ASP A 30 -1.21 -13.95 11.26
N ILE A 31 -2.17 -14.10 10.34
CA ILE A 31 -1.95 -14.61 8.99
C ILE A 31 -2.67 -13.69 8.00
N ALA A 32 -1.97 -13.30 6.94
CA ALA A 32 -2.53 -12.57 5.81
C ALA A 32 -2.34 -13.38 4.52
N ILE A 33 -3.42 -13.62 3.79
CA ILE A 33 -3.38 -14.16 2.42
C ILE A 33 -3.59 -12.99 1.48
N VAL A 34 -2.60 -12.71 0.64
CA VAL A 34 -2.58 -11.52 -0.22
C VAL A 34 -2.22 -11.90 -1.65
N GLY A 35 -2.74 -11.12 -2.60
CA GLY A 35 -2.26 -11.15 -3.98
C GLY A 35 -1.08 -10.20 -4.16
N VAL A 36 -0.16 -10.59 -5.05
CA VAL A 36 0.93 -9.72 -5.53
C VAL A 36 0.63 -9.38 -6.99
N GLY A 37 0.54 -8.08 -7.28
CA GLY A 37 0.42 -7.58 -8.65
C GLY A 37 1.77 -7.10 -9.17
N ALA A 38 2.06 -7.32 -10.45
CA ALA A 38 3.25 -6.80 -11.10
C ALA A 38 2.96 -5.47 -11.79
N ILE A 39 3.93 -4.55 -11.79
CA ILE A 39 3.87 -3.35 -12.62
C ILE A 39 4.20 -3.73 -14.06
N ARG A 40 3.31 -3.41 -15.00
CA ARG A 40 3.57 -3.57 -16.43
C ARG A 40 3.35 -2.25 -17.13
N GLN A 41 4.36 -1.78 -17.86
CA GLN A 41 4.32 -0.51 -18.58
C GLN A 41 3.91 0.68 -17.68
N GLY A 42 4.37 0.69 -16.42
CA GLY A 42 4.04 1.74 -15.45
C GLY A 42 2.63 1.63 -14.84
N HIS A 43 1.94 0.50 -15.00
CA HIS A 43 0.60 0.30 -14.45
C HIS A 43 0.52 -0.91 -13.50
N SER A 44 -0.22 -0.75 -12.41
CA SER A 44 -0.51 -1.75 -11.37
C SER A 44 -1.73 -2.63 -11.69
N GLY A 45 -2.16 -2.65 -12.95
CA GLY A 45 -3.32 -3.41 -13.41
C GLY A 45 -4.66 -2.69 -13.22
N ARG A 46 -5.76 -3.38 -13.54
CA ARG A 46 -7.09 -2.77 -13.72
C ARG A 46 -7.63 -2.06 -12.48
N ILE A 47 -7.24 -2.49 -11.28
CA ILE A 47 -7.75 -1.94 -10.01
C ILE A 47 -7.25 -0.51 -9.75
N PHE A 48 -6.19 -0.07 -10.44
CA PHE A 48 -5.60 1.27 -10.33
C PHE A 48 -5.89 2.18 -11.52
N HIS A 49 -6.54 1.68 -12.59
CA HIS A 49 -6.66 2.35 -13.88
C HIS A 49 -7.22 3.79 -13.81
N SER A 50 -8.12 4.08 -12.85
CA SER A 50 -8.69 5.43 -12.68
C SER A 50 -7.77 6.41 -11.95
N PHE A 51 -6.59 5.97 -11.48
CA PHE A 51 -5.69 6.72 -10.61
C PHE A 51 -4.23 6.72 -11.08
N GLU A 52 -3.88 5.89 -12.05
CA GLU A 52 -2.55 5.83 -12.67
C GLU A 52 -2.58 6.49 -14.05
N ASP A 53 -2.49 7.82 -14.05
CA ASP A 53 -2.24 8.56 -15.28
C ASP A 53 -0.77 8.47 -15.73
N ALA A 54 -0.42 9.15 -16.82
CA ALA A 54 0.94 9.15 -17.35
C ALA A 54 1.98 9.71 -16.35
N ALA A 55 1.60 10.63 -15.47
CA ALA A 55 2.52 11.20 -14.49
C ALA A 55 2.80 10.18 -13.37
N VAL A 56 1.78 9.46 -12.91
CA VAL A 56 1.94 8.37 -11.94
C VAL A 56 2.74 7.22 -12.56
N ALA A 57 2.44 6.83 -13.81
CA ALA A 57 3.19 5.76 -14.48
C ALA A 57 4.69 6.07 -14.58
N ARG A 58 5.03 7.33 -14.91
CA ARG A 58 6.42 7.81 -14.91
C ARG A 58 7.02 7.78 -13.51
N GLU A 59 6.29 8.23 -12.49
CA GLU A 59 6.74 8.16 -11.09
C GLU A 59 7.07 6.71 -10.67
N LEU A 60 6.21 5.75 -11.01
CA LEU A 60 6.42 4.34 -10.67
C LEU A 60 7.70 3.79 -11.33
N GLN A 61 7.93 4.16 -12.60
CA GLN A 61 9.14 3.77 -13.33
C GLN A 61 10.39 4.42 -12.73
N GLU A 62 10.37 5.72 -12.47
CA GLU A 62 11.49 6.48 -11.88
C GLU A 62 11.87 5.95 -10.49
N LYS A 63 10.88 5.52 -9.70
CA LYS A 63 11.09 4.96 -8.36
C LYS A 63 11.40 3.46 -8.35
N GLY A 64 11.50 2.83 -9.52
CA GLY A 64 11.85 1.40 -9.62
C GLY A 64 10.80 0.46 -9.05
N VAL A 65 9.53 0.84 -9.10
CA VAL A 65 8.43 0.00 -8.63
C VAL A 65 8.26 -1.19 -9.55
N VAL A 66 8.25 -2.40 -9.00
CA VAL A 66 8.10 -3.66 -9.75
C VAL A 66 6.79 -4.38 -9.48
N GLY A 67 6.12 -4.05 -8.37
CA GLY A 67 4.81 -4.63 -8.05
C GLY A 67 4.06 -3.86 -6.97
N HIS A 68 2.95 -4.44 -6.53
CA HIS A 68 2.19 -3.96 -5.39
C HIS A 68 1.59 -5.09 -4.56
N ILE A 69 1.41 -4.84 -3.27
CA ILE A 69 0.75 -5.72 -2.31
C ILE A 69 -0.26 -4.88 -1.52
N CYS A 70 -1.53 -5.32 -1.48
CA CYS A 70 -2.59 -4.60 -0.77
C CYS A 70 -2.71 -3.11 -1.14
N GLY A 71 -2.43 -2.74 -2.39
CA GLY A 71 -2.45 -1.34 -2.85
C GLY A 71 -1.14 -0.58 -2.70
N HIS A 72 -0.15 -1.14 -1.98
CA HIS A 72 1.13 -0.50 -1.72
C HIS A 72 2.19 -0.94 -2.72
N HIS A 73 2.91 0.01 -3.29
CA HIS A 73 3.95 -0.22 -4.28
C HIS A 73 5.25 -0.75 -3.64
N ILE A 74 5.93 -1.66 -4.32
CA ILE A 74 7.16 -2.28 -3.85
C ILE A 74 8.27 -2.29 -4.91
N ASP A 75 9.52 -2.19 -4.45
CA ASP A 75 10.72 -2.32 -5.29
C ASP A 75 11.16 -3.79 -5.43
N MET A 76 12.25 -4.03 -6.20
CA MET A 76 12.79 -5.38 -6.42
C MET A 76 13.35 -6.07 -5.17
N HIS A 77 13.55 -5.32 -4.09
CA HIS A 77 14.00 -5.83 -2.79
C HIS A 77 12.83 -6.03 -1.81
N GLY A 78 11.59 -5.82 -2.27
CA GLY A 78 10.39 -5.93 -1.45
C GLY A 78 10.22 -4.79 -0.44
N ASN A 79 10.91 -3.67 -0.61
CA ASN A 79 10.71 -2.48 0.22
C ASN A 79 9.49 -1.72 -0.26
N HIS A 80 8.74 -1.12 0.67
CA HIS A 80 7.66 -0.22 0.32
C HIS A 80 8.21 1.06 -0.33
N VAL A 81 7.67 1.41 -1.50
CA VAL A 81 8.02 2.62 -2.24
C VAL A 81 6.94 3.68 -2.00
N ARG A 82 7.31 4.81 -1.39
CA ARG A 82 6.36 5.93 -1.22
C ARG A 82 6.10 6.60 -2.56
N THR A 83 4.86 6.49 -3.06
CA THR A 83 4.39 7.16 -4.28
C THR A 83 3.31 8.19 -3.97
N SER A 84 2.93 9.00 -4.97
CA SER A 84 1.82 9.96 -4.86
C SER A 84 0.48 9.31 -4.49
N LEU A 85 0.32 8.00 -4.71
CA LEU A 85 -0.89 7.25 -4.35
C LEU A 85 -0.92 6.80 -2.89
N CYS A 86 0.19 6.80 -2.16
CA CYS A 86 0.26 6.28 -0.78
C CYS A 86 -0.73 7.00 0.15
N GLU A 87 -0.76 8.34 0.11
CA GLU A 87 -1.61 9.13 1.01
C GLU A 87 -3.10 8.96 0.69
N ARG A 88 -3.42 8.48 -0.51
CA ARG A 88 -4.78 8.27 -1.01
C ARG A 88 -5.27 6.82 -0.83
N THR A 89 -4.38 5.89 -0.50
CA THR A 89 -4.67 4.45 -0.44
C THR A 89 -5.27 4.04 0.92
N ILE A 90 -6.48 3.48 0.91
CA ILE A 90 -7.16 2.94 2.09
C ILE A 90 -6.92 1.44 2.15
N SER A 91 -5.95 1.04 2.97
CA SER A 91 -5.53 -0.35 3.14
C SER A 91 -4.87 -0.54 4.50
N ILE A 92 -4.59 -1.79 4.86
CA ILE A 92 -3.70 -2.12 5.97
C ILE A 92 -2.33 -1.44 5.77
N ALA A 93 -1.58 -1.22 6.83
CA ALA A 93 -0.28 -0.57 6.78
C ALA A 93 0.68 -1.35 5.86
N PRO A 94 1.51 -0.65 5.06
CA PRO A 94 2.54 -1.32 4.28
C PRO A 94 3.54 -1.99 5.23
N VAL A 95 3.95 -3.21 4.91
CA VAL A 95 5.09 -3.83 5.58
C VAL A 95 6.35 -3.15 5.06
N SER A 96 7.22 -2.70 5.97
CA SER A 96 8.44 -1.96 5.61
C SER A 96 9.35 -2.75 4.67
N ARG A 97 9.41 -4.08 4.86
CA ARG A 97 10.18 -4.99 4.01
C ARG A 97 9.51 -6.37 3.95
N TYR A 98 9.03 -6.75 2.77
CA TYR A 98 8.41 -8.07 2.56
C TYR A 98 9.44 -9.18 2.38
N ALA A 99 10.65 -8.86 1.89
CA ALA A 99 11.68 -9.87 1.58
C ALA A 99 12.40 -10.45 2.81
N ASP A 100 12.45 -9.70 3.91
CA ASP A 100 13.23 -10.06 5.10
C ASP A 100 12.35 -10.53 6.27
N ARG A 101 11.03 -10.55 6.09
CA ARG A 101 10.13 -10.93 7.17
C ARG A 101 10.23 -12.43 7.38
N HIS A 102 10.90 -12.84 8.47
CA HIS A 102 10.79 -14.21 8.95
C HIS A 102 9.29 -14.47 9.23
N PRO A 103 8.77 -15.69 8.97
CA PRO A 103 7.35 -16.02 9.16
C PRO A 103 6.82 -15.81 10.59
N TYR A 104 7.66 -15.41 11.54
CA TYR A 104 7.34 -15.19 12.95
C TYR A 104 7.54 -13.73 13.43
N ASP A 105 7.98 -12.79 12.59
CA ASP A 105 8.23 -11.39 12.99
C ASP A 105 6.95 -10.53 12.92
N ALA A 106 5.94 -10.93 13.69
CA ALA A 106 4.76 -10.16 13.99
C ALA A 106 4.87 -9.49 15.37
N MET A 107 5.97 -8.77 15.66
CA MET A 107 6.02 -7.94 16.87
C MET A 107 7.10 -6.86 16.78
N THR A 108 6.72 -5.67 16.29
CA THR A 108 7.12 -4.34 16.81
C THR A 108 6.68 -3.26 15.83
N CYS A 109 5.44 -2.80 15.96
CA CYS A 109 5.10 -1.44 15.57
C CYS A 109 5.54 -0.55 16.74
N GLU A 110 6.78 -0.08 16.73
CA GLU A 110 7.17 1.04 17.59
C GLU A 110 6.60 2.33 16.99
N ILE A 111 5.41 2.70 17.46
CA ILE A 111 4.99 4.11 17.43
C ILE A 111 5.81 4.79 18.52
N ARG A 112 6.96 5.37 18.15
CA ARG A 112 7.59 6.40 18.98
C ARG A 112 6.69 7.62 18.93
N GLY A 113 6.22 8.03 20.11
CA GLY A 113 5.31 9.15 20.33
C GLY A 113 5.91 10.52 20.07
#